data_AF-A0A2D9BBB2-F1
#
_entry.id   AF-A0A2D9BBB2-F1
#
_cell.length_a   1.000
_cell.length_b   1.000
_cell.length_c   1.000
_cell.angle_alpha   90.00
_cell.angle_beta   90.00
_cell.angle_gamma   90.00
#
_symmetry.space_group_name_H-M   'P 1'
#
loop_
_entity.id
_entity.type
_entity.pdbx_description
1 polymer ?
#
loop_
_entity_poly.entity_id
_entity_poly.type
_entity_poly.pdbx_seq_one_letter_code
_entity_poly.pdbx_strand_id
1 'polypeptide(L)'
;MQLKPENNMKKITIIAMILVSMGISAQEKAVTMKGDTIIVYENGTWEKINKVKKVVDIEGTVEATVEIDEFSKSKKIRTETWTKFGKNKLGRTINGSLARVDDLTVFTISYSGDLGCLSEYSSTMKVKLTNGEIIEFSQISDSDCGDYPSARFIPLKKEQLKDPNYIDLLEDNLDILKQFDWETIRLQGTEYYTDIIPNVSRKMEKPEQFFRQHLISADKK
;
A
#
# COMPACT_ATOMS: atom_id res chain seq x y z
N MET A 1 -30.97 -0.28 -53.22
CA MET A 1 -30.78 0.39 -51.91
C MET A 1 -29.81 -0.48 -51.11
N GLN A 2 -28.56 -0.04 -50.99
CA GLN A 2 -27.49 -0.76 -50.30
C GLN A 2 -27.60 -0.56 -48.79
N LEU A 3 -27.46 -1.62 -48.00
CA LEU A 3 -27.16 -1.54 -46.57
C LEU A 3 -25.96 -2.45 -46.27
N LYS A 4 -24.93 -1.84 -45.68
CA LYS A 4 -23.60 -2.39 -45.34
C LYS A 4 -23.70 -3.49 -44.28
N PRO A 5 -22.75 -4.45 -44.24
CA PRO A 5 -22.49 -5.25 -43.05
C PRO A 5 -21.66 -4.45 -42.03
N GLU A 6 -22.10 -4.48 -40.77
CA GLU A 6 -21.38 -3.98 -39.60
C GLU A 6 -20.14 -4.83 -39.32
N ASN A 7 -18.96 -4.19 -39.33
CA ASN A 7 -17.70 -4.78 -38.88
C ASN A 7 -17.66 -4.78 -37.34
N ASN A 8 -17.88 -5.95 -36.74
CA ASN A 8 -17.54 -6.21 -35.34
C ASN A 8 -16.02 -6.38 -35.21
N MET A 9 -15.31 -5.27 -34.96
CA MET A 9 -13.86 -5.30 -34.69
C MET A 9 -13.62 -5.76 -33.24
N LYS A 10 -13.33 -7.06 -33.06
CA LYS A 10 -12.85 -7.60 -31.79
C LYS A 10 -11.54 -6.88 -31.42
N LYS A 11 -11.51 -6.22 -30.26
CA LYS A 11 -10.30 -5.59 -29.71
C LYS A 11 -9.24 -6.68 -29.48
N ILE A 12 -8.18 -6.65 -30.29
CA ILE A 12 -7.01 -7.53 -30.14
C ILE A 12 -6.10 -6.88 -29.10
N THR A 13 -6.03 -7.46 -27.89
CA THR A 13 -5.07 -7.06 -26.86
C THR A 13 -3.71 -7.63 -27.24
N ILE A 14 -2.77 -6.76 -27.59
CA ILE A 14 -1.40 -7.15 -27.92
C ILE A 14 -0.64 -7.39 -26.61
N ILE A 15 -0.25 -8.64 -26.36
CA ILE A 15 0.61 -9.05 -25.25
C ILE A 15 2.07 -8.89 -25.72
N ALA A 16 2.83 -7.99 -25.09
CA ALA A 16 4.26 -7.88 -25.33
C ALA A 16 5.00 -8.95 -24.50
N MET A 17 5.49 -10.02 -25.15
CA MET A 17 6.37 -11.02 -24.54
C MET A 17 7.84 -10.64 -24.76
N ILE A 18 8.58 -10.43 -23.67
CA ILE A 18 10.05 -10.37 -23.72
C ILE A 18 10.56 -11.78 -23.43
N LEU A 19 11.02 -12.48 -24.48
CA LEU A 19 11.53 -13.85 -24.40
C LEU A 19 13.03 -13.84 -24.09
N VAL A 20 13.42 -14.45 -22.96
CA VAL A 20 14.80 -14.84 -22.66
C VAL A 20 14.85 -16.36 -22.66
N SER A 21 15.35 -16.96 -23.75
CA SER A 21 15.32 -18.40 -23.95
C SER A 21 16.58 -19.10 -23.41
N MET A 22 16.44 -19.95 -22.39
CA MET A 22 17.19 -21.20 -22.25
C MET A 22 16.30 -22.23 -21.54
N GLY A 23 16.05 -23.36 -22.20
CA GLY A 23 14.99 -24.31 -21.82
C GLY A 23 15.37 -25.33 -20.75
N ILE A 24 14.46 -25.52 -19.80
CA ILE A 24 14.13 -26.75 -19.05
C ILE A 24 12.68 -26.56 -18.57
N SER A 25 11.68 -27.23 -19.19
CA SER A 25 10.25 -27.24 -18.82
C SER A 25 9.82 -26.07 -17.91
N ALA A 26 9.95 -24.84 -18.42
CA ALA A 26 10.02 -23.66 -17.58
C ALA A 26 8.61 -23.09 -17.43
N GLN A 27 7.96 -23.38 -16.30
CA GLN A 27 6.81 -22.60 -15.88
C GLN A 27 7.28 -21.16 -15.67
N GLU A 28 6.91 -20.26 -16.57
CA GLU A 28 7.26 -18.85 -16.47
C GLU A 28 6.19 -18.11 -15.66
N LYS A 29 6.62 -17.45 -14.59
CA LYS A 29 5.78 -16.50 -13.86
C LYS A 29 5.74 -15.21 -14.64
N ALA A 30 4.55 -14.75 -15.00
CA ALA A 30 4.34 -13.48 -15.68
C ALA A 30 3.40 -12.57 -14.87
N VAL A 31 3.55 -11.25 -15.05
CA VAL A 31 2.68 -10.24 -14.44
C VAL A 31 1.85 -9.60 -15.55
N THR A 32 0.53 -9.60 -15.40
CA THR A 32 -0.37 -8.96 -16.36
C THR A 32 -0.29 -7.44 -16.25
N MET A 33 -0.81 -6.72 -17.26
CA MET A 33 -0.92 -5.25 -17.20
C MET A 33 -1.73 -4.73 -16.00
N LYS A 34 -2.53 -5.59 -15.37
CA LYS A 34 -3.32 -5.26 -14.17
C LYS A 34 -2.61 -5.64 -12.87
N GLY A 35 -1.37 -6.10 -12.92
CA GLY A 35 -0.60 -6.54 -11.75
C GLY A 35 -0.84 -7.99 -11.32
N ASP A 36 -1.82 -8.70 -11.90
CA ASP A 36 -2.05 -10.11 -11.57
C ASP A 36 -0.82 -10.96 -11.94
N THR A 37 -0.36 -11.83 -11.03
CA THR A 37 0.65 -12.86 -11.36
C THR A 37 -0.03 -14.11 -11.91
N ILE A 38 0.44 -14.59 -13.07
CA ILE A 38 -0.04 -15.79 -13.75
C ILE A 38 1.10 -16.79 -13.94
N ILE A 39 0.75 -18.05 -14.07
CA ILE A 39 1.67 -19.08 -14.57
C ILE A 39 1.33 -19.29 -16.05
N VAL A 40 2.34 -19.14 -16.90
CA VAL A 40 2.23 -19.40 -18.33
C VAL A 40 2.80 -20.78 -18.63
N TYR A 41 2.00 -21.61 -19.27
CA TYR A 41 2.39 -22.95 -19.71
C TYR A 41 2.91 -22.92 -21.14
N GLU A 42 3.80 -23.86 -21.48
CA GLU A 42 4.39 -23.96 -22.82
C GLU A 42 3.36 -24.13 -23.95
N ASN A 43 2.18 -24.67 -23.64
CA ASN A 43 1.07 -24.83 -24.58
C ASN A 43 0.29 -23.52 -24.84
N GLY A 44 0.76 -22.38 -24.32
CA GLY A 44 0.11 -21.08 -24.46
C GLY A 44 -1.13 -20.90 -23.58
N THR A 45 -1.46 -21.87 -22.74
CA THR A 45 -2.47 -21.69 -21.69
C THR A 45 -1.86 -20.99 -20.48
N TRP A 46 -2.71 -20.37 -19.69
CA TRP A 46 -2.30 -19.73 -18.45
C TRP A 46 -3.29 -20.06 -17.36
N GLU A 47 -2.81 -20.13 -16.14
CA GLU A 47 -3.65 -20.12 -14.96
C GLU A 47 -3.35 -18.87 -14.14
N LYS A 48 -4.40 -18.25 -13.64
CA LYS A 48 -4.23 -17.32 -12.52
C LYS A 48 -3.72 -18.16 -11.36
N ILE A 49 -2.62 -17.71 -10.75
CA ILE A 49 -2.29 -18.20 -9.42
C ILE A 49 -3.52 -17.84 -8.58
N ASN A 50 -4.25 -18.87 -8.12
CA ASN A 50 -5.49 -18.68 -7.37
C ASN A 50 -5.21 -17.66 -6.27
N LYS A 51 -5.98 -16.57 -6.29
CA LYS A 51 -5.90 -15.43 -5.39
C LYS A 51 -5.47 -15.91 -4.02
N VAL A 52 -4.34 -15.39 -3.56
CA VAL A 52 -3.95 -15.43 -2.14
C VAL A 52 -5.22 -15.22 -1.33
N LYS A 53 -5.52 -16.18 -0.43
CA LYS A 53 -6.75 -16.19 0.38
C LYS A 53 -7.02 -14.76 0.82
N LYS A 54 -8.12 -14.17 0.34
CA LYS A 54 -8.65 -12.93 0.89
C LYS A 54 -8.74 -13.19 2.41
N VAL A 55 -7.95 -12.48 3.19
CA VAL A 55 -7.78 -12.79 4.62
C VAL A 55 -9.12 -12.54 5.31
N VAL A 56 -9.45 -13.39 6.29
CA VAL A 56 -10.69 -13.34 7.09
C VAL A 56 -11.04 -11.90 7.47
N ASP A 57 -12.32 -11.54 7.32
CA ASP A 57 -12.84 -10.25 7.77
C ASP A 57 -12.47 -10.05 9.25
N ILE A 58 -11.86 -8.91 9.57
CA ILE A 58 -11.46 -8.57 10.93
C ILE A 58 -12.39 -7.50 11.48
N GLU A 59 -12.73 -7.60 12.77
CA GLU A 59 -13.31 -6.47 13.47
C GLU A 59 -12.22 -5.44 13.77
N GLY A 60 -12.43 -4.20 13.35
CA GLY A 60 -11.57 -3.07 13.73
C GLY A 60 -11.65 -2.83 15.23
N THR A 61 -10.53 -3.03 15.94
CA THR A 61 -10.40 -2.83 17.40
C THR A 61 -9.68 -1.55 17.78
N VAL A 62 -9.14 -0.83 16.79
CA VAL A 62 -8.37 0.41 17.00
C VAL A 62 -9.33 1.54 17.35
N GLU A 63 -8.99 2.32 18.39
CA GLU A 63 -9.79 3.50 18.75
C GLU A 63 -9.67 4.58 17.68
N ALA A 64 -10.79 5.20 17.31
CA ALA A 64 -10.83 6.31 16.36
C ALA A 64 -11.66 7.48 16.92
N THR A 65 -11.06 8.66 16.89
CA THR A 65 -11.65 9.94 17.30
C THR A 65 -12.14 10.71 16.07
N VAL A 66 -13.24 11.45 16.22
CA VAL A 66 -13.83 12.29 15.18
C VAL A 66 -13.85 13.72 15.68
N GLU A 67 -13.30 14.63 14.88
CA GLU A 67 -13.30 16.07 15.09
C GLU A 67 -14.01 16.71 13.89
N ILE A 68 -14.99 17.56 14.15
CA ILE A 68 -15.69 18.32 13.11
C ILE A 68 -15.35 19.78 13.33
N ASP A 69 -14.74 20.41 12.33
CA ASP A 69 -14.44 21.83 12.38
C ASP A 69 -15.72 22.65 12.20
N GLU A 70 -16.03 23.52 13.16
CA GLU A 70 -17.31 24.23 13.19
C GLU A 70 -17.46 25.27 12.06
N PHE A 71 -16.36 25.75 11.48
CA PHE A 71 -16.35 26.79 10.46
C PHE A 71 -16.37 26.21 9.04
N SER A 72 -15.50 25.26 8.77
CA SER A 72 -15.34 24.61 7.47
C SER A 72 -16.27 23.42 7.28
N LYS A 73 -16.81 22.86 8.38
CA LYS A 73 -17.55 21.58 8.41
C LYS A 73 -16.71 20.38 7.97
N SER A 74 -15.39 20.55 7.83
CA SER A 74 -14.47 19.46 7.49
C SER A 74 -14.48 18.41 8.61
N LYS A 75 -14.54 17.14 8.20
CA LYS A 75 -14.54 16.00 9.12
C LYS A 75 -13.15 15.41 9.16
N LYS A 76 -12.60 15.31 10.37
CA LYS A 76 -11.29 14.76 10.63
C LYS A 76 -11.39 13.55 11.54
N ILE A 77 -10.84 12.43 11.07
CA ILE A 77 -10.79 11.17 11.81
C ILE A 77 -9.33 10.88 12.14
N ARG A 78 -9.05 10.49 13.38
CA ARG A 78 -7.71 10.06 13.82
C ARG A 78 -7.81 8.76 14.59
N THR A 79 -6.98 7.79 14.25
CA THR A 79 -6.85 6.58 15.05
C THR A 79 -5.83 6.77 16.16
N GLU A 80 -5.93 5.98 17.22
CA GLU A 80 -4.86 5.87 18.21
C GLU A 80 -3.52 5.44 17.56
N THR A 81 -2.43 5.77 18.24
CA THR A 81 -1.08 5.41 17.78
C THR A 81 -0.73 4.01 18.27
N TRP A 82 -0.52 3.11 17.32
CA TRP A 82 0.13 1.83 17.58
C TRP A 82 1.63 2.03 17.76
N THR A 83 2.10 1.80 18.98
CA THR A 83 3.52 1.93 19.33
C THR A 83 4.27 0.64 19.06
N LYS A 84 5.47 0.75 18.48
CA LYS A 84 6.41 -0.35 18.22
C LYS A 84 5.78 -1.51 17.43
N PHE A 85 4.88 -1.21 16.50
CA PHE A 85 4.16 -2.24 15.73
C PHE A 85 5.06 -2.95 14.72
N GLY A 86 6.16 -2.31 14.30
CA GLY A 86 7.18 -2.93 13.47
C GLY A 86 8.58 -2.72 14.05
N LYS A 87 9.52 -3.61 13.69
CA LYS A 87 10.94 -3.46 14.00
C LYS A 87 11.85 -3.88 12.85
N ASN A 88 13.05 -3.33 12.79
CA ASN A 88 14.10 -3.82 11.91
C ASN A 88 15.00 -4.87 12.60
N LYS A 89 16.01 -5.35 11.87
CA LYS A 89 17.02 -6.32 12.36
C LYS A 89 17.86 -5.81 13.54
N LEU A 90 18.00 -4.48 13.67
CA LEU A 90 18.73 -3.83 14.76
C LEU A 90 17.85 -3.51 15.97
N GLY A 91 16.57 -3.92 15.95
CA GLY A 91 15.62 -3.66 17.02
C GLY A 91 15.07 -2.22 17.05
N ARG A 92 15.37 -1.38 16.05
CA ARG A 92 14.73 -0.06 15.88
C ARG A 92 13.29 -0.25 15.44
N THR A 93 12.39 0.56 15.97
CA THR A 93 10.94 0.35 15.86
C THR A 93 10.26 1.46 15.10
N ILE A 94 9.10 1.15 14.51
CA ILE A 94 8.16 2.15 14.00
C ILE A 94 6.92 2.25 14.89
N ASN A 95 6.43 3.48 15.03
CA ASN A 95 5.12 3.81 15.56
C ASN A 95 4.25 4.34 14.43
N GLY A 96 2.92 4.21 14.54
CA GLY A 96 2.07 4.81 13.53
C GLY A 96 0.62 4.95 13.91
N SER A 97 -0.07 5.79 13.15
CA SER A 97 -1.52 6.04 13.22
C SER A 97 -2.04 6.45 11.85
N LEU A 98 -3.37 6.54 11.73
CA LEU A 98 -4.06 7.03 10.54
C LEU A 98 -4.70 8.38 10.85
N ALA A 99 -4.64 9.28 9.87
CA ALA A 99 -5.45 10.50 9.85
C ALA A 99 -6.21 10.57 8.52
N ARG A 100 -7.50 10.89 8.59
CA ARG A 100 -8.35 11.17 7.43
C ARG A 100 -8.96 12.56 7.60
N VAL A 101 -8.81 13.40 6.59
CA VAL A 101 -9.46 14.72 6.52
C VAL A 101 -10.23 14.74 5.20
N ASP A 102 -11.55 14.75 5.30
CA ASP A 102 -12.45 14.56 4.17
C ASP A 102 -12.04 13.30 3.37
N ASP A 103 -11.71 13.41 2.08
CA ASP A 103 -11.35 12.28 1.22
C ASP A 103 -9.85 11.89 1.30
N LEU A 104 -9.03 12.67 2.02
CA LEU A 104 -7.59 12.45 2.10
C LEU A 104 -7.23 11.58 3.30
N THR A 105 -6.76 10.36 3.01
CA THR A 105 -6.28 9.40 4.04
C THR A 105 -4.75 9.31 4.02
N VAL A 106 -4.13 9.51 5.18
CA VAL A 106 -2.67 9.42 5.37
C VAL A 106 -2.32 8.60 6.60
N PHE A 107 -1.12 8.01 6.59
CA PHE A 107 -0.54 7.31 7.72
C PHE A 107 0.59 8.13 8.30
N THR A 108 0.50 8.46 9.59
CA THR A 108 1.61 9.08 10.31
C THR A 108 2.52 7.96 10.78
N ILE A 109 3.79 7.99 10.39
CA ILE A 109 4.80 6.99 10.76
C ILE A 109 5.99 7.69 11.39
N SER A 110 6.42 7.18 12.53
CA SER A 110 7.64 7.65 13.20
C SER A 110 8.62 6.49 13.39
N TYR A 111 9.91 6.75 13.25
CA TYR A 111 10.96 5.71 13.30
C TYR A 111 12.00 6.00 14.38
N SER A 112 12.44 4.96 15.10
CA SER A 112 13.34 5.08 16.25
C SER A 112 14.84 5.02 15.94
N GLY A 113 15.20 5.08 14.67
CA GLY A 113 16.58 5.02 14.22
C GLY A 113 16.88 6.12 13.22
N ASP A 114 18.11 6.11 12.74
CA ASP A 114 18.60 7.10 11.79
C ASP A 114 18.29 6.66 10.35
N LEU A 115 17.68 7.56 9.57
CA LEU A 115 17.47 7.45 8.12
C LEU A 115 17.97 8.69 7.37
N GLY A 116 18.73 9.55 8.03
CA GLY A 116 18.81 10.97 7.68
C GLY A 116 17.48 11.64 8.00
N CYS A 117 16.95 12.40 7.04
CA CYS A 117 15.64 13.05 7.16
C CYS A 117 14.52 12.20 6.52
N LEU A 118 13.31 12.31 7.07
CA LEU A 118 12.07 12.02 6.35
C LEU A 118 11.62 13.29 5.62
N SER A 119 12.11 13.46 4.39
CA SER A 119 11.96 14.70 3.62
C SER A 119 10.77 14.68 2.67
N GLU A 120 10.09 15.84 2.57
CA GLU A 120 8.91 16.05 1.73
C GLU A 120 9.15 15.63 0.28
N TYR A 121 8.27 14.76 -0.23
CA TYR A 121 8.32 14.19 -1.58
C TYR A 121 9.63 13.48 -1.99
N SER A 122 10.55 13.26 -1.06
CA SER A 122 11.86 12.64 -1.33
C SER A 122 11.98 11.32 -0.59
N SER A 123 11.44 11.25 0.62
CA SER A 123 11.30 10.01 1.38
C SER A 123 10.08 9.22 0.90
N THR A 124 10.21 7.89 0.96
CA THR A 124 9.16 6.96 0.53
C THR A 124 8.98 5.85 1.54
N MET A 125 7.77 5.31 1.59
CA MET A 125 7.47 4.07 2.29
C MET A 125 6.92 3.07 1.27
N LYS A 126 7.43 1.84 1.24
CA LYS A 126 6.93 0.76 0.40
C LYS A 126 6.43 -0.36 1.29
N VAL A 127 5.20 -0.80 1.07
CA VAL A 127 4.55 -1.84 1.87
C VAL A 127 4.36 -3.06 0.99
N LYS A 128 5.07 -4.13 1.30
CA LYS A 128 4.87 -5.45 0.68
C LYS A 128 3.78 -6.18 1.44
N LEU A 129 2.76 -6.63 0.72
CA LEU A 129 1.59 -7.31 1.27
C LEU A 129 1.70 -8.83 1.12
N THR A 130 0.90 -9.55 1.89
CA THR A 130 0.80 -11.02 1.87
C THR A 130 0.34 -11.60 0.53
N ASN A 131 -0.32 -10.82 -0.32
CA ASN A 131 -0.64 -11.20 -1.70
C ASN A 131 0.52 -11.01 -2.69
N GLY A 132 1.65 -10.48 -2.23
CA GLY A 132 2.82 -10.18 -3.06
C GLY A 132 2.82 -8.80 -3.70
N GLU A 133 1.72 -8.04 -3.60
CA GLU A 133 1.67 -6.66 -4.09
C GLU A 133 2.54 -5.72 -3.25
N ILE A 134 3.03 -4.66 -3.89
CA ILE A 134 3.82 -3.62 -3.23
C ILE A 134 3.13 -2.28 -3.48
N ILE A 135 2.65 -1.66 -2.41
CA ILE A 135 2.08 -0.32 -2.44
C ILE A 135 3.16 0.67 -2.03
N GLU A 136 3.35 1.69 -2.86
CA GLU A 136 4.28 2.77 -2.59
C GLU A 136 3.54 3.99 -2.04
N PHE A 137 4.16 4.62 -1.06
CA PHE A 137 3.63 5.76 -0.36
C PHE A 137 4.61 6.93 -0.45
N SER A 138 4.09 8.10 -0.77
CA SER A 138 4.83 9.35 -0.79
C SER A 138 4.76 10.01 0.57
N GLN A 139 5.90 10.53 1.04
CA GLN A 139 5.93 11.45 2.17
C GLN A 139 5.35 12.80 1.69
N ILE A 140 4.36 13.35 2.40
CA ILE A 140 3.68 14.63 2.07
C ILE A 140 3.64 15.66 3.21
N SER A 141 4.45 15.47 4.26
CA SER A 141 4.55 16.43 5.36
C SER A 141 5.88 17.17 5.33
N ASP A 142 5.97 18.26 6.07
CA ASP A 142 7.23 18.97 6.29
C ASP A 142 8.38 18.01 6.64
N SER A 143 9.57 18.33 6.14
CA SER A 143 10.75 17.49 6.33
C SER A 143 11.14 17.42 7.81
N ASP A 144 11.33 16.21 8.33
CA ASP A 144 11.74 15.98 9.71
C ASP A 144 13.10 15.25 9.75
N CYS A 145 14.08 15.86 10.41
CA CYS A 145 15.45 15.36 10.55
C CYS A 145 15.82 15.09 12.03
N GLY A 146 14.83 15.04 12.93
CA GLY A 146 15.08 14.78 14.35
C GLY A 146 15.54 13.35 14.63
N ASP A 147 15.92 13.08 15.88
CA ASP A 147 16.37 11.74 16.33
C ASP A 147 15.27 10.66 16.27
N TYR A 148 14.02 11.10 16.13
CA TYR A 148 12.84 10.25 16.03
C TYR A 148 11.92 10.81 14.92
N PRO A 149 12.36 10.76 13.66
CA PRO A 149 11.68 11.51 12.61
C PRO A 149 10.28 10.93 12.39
N SER A 150 9.32 11.83 12.19
CA SER A 150 7.91 11.51 12.00
C SER A 150 7.38 12.18 10.74
N ALA A 151 6.64 11.43 9.93
CA ALA A 151 6.10 11.96 8.68
C ALA A 151 4.75 11.36 8.31
N ARG A 152 4.01 12.07 7.45
CA ARG A 152 2.73 11.62 6.88
C ARG A 152 2.96 11.03 5.49
N PHE A 153 2.50 9.81 5.33
CA PHE A 153 2.61 9.02 4.10
C PHE A 153 1.23 8.78 3.50
N ILE A 154 1.07 9.12 2.22
CA ILE A 154 -0.14 8.82 1.43
C ILE A 154 0.15 7.62 0.52
N PRO A 155 -0.74 6.61 0.39
CA PRO A 155 -0.52 5.43 -0.46
C PRO A 155 -0.70 5.78 -1.95
N LEU A 156 0.16 6.65 -2.44
CA LEU A 156 0.31 7.05 -3.82
C LEU A 156 1.80 7.25 -4.11
N LYS A 157 2.23 6.92 -5.31
CA LYS A 157 3.53 7.34 -5.84
C LYS A 157 3.53 8.86 -6.06
N LYS A 158 4.72 9.45 -6.05
CA LYS A 158 4.90 10.90 -6.20
C LYS A 158 4.29 11.43 -7.49
N GLU A 159 4.43 10.67 -8.57
CA GLU A 159 3.89 11.04 -9.89
C GLU A 159 2.36 10.98 -9.91
N GLN A 160 1.77 10.06 -9.14
CA GLN A 160 0.32 9.89 -9.05
C GLN A 160 -0.36 11.05 -8.29
N LEU A 161 0.38 11.79 -7.44
CA LEU A 161 -0.15 12.98 -6.76
C LEU A 161 -0.54 14.11 -7.73
N LYS A 162 -0.06 14.06 -8.97
CA LYS A 162 -0.38 15.02 -10.03
C LYS A 162 -1.46 14.50 -10.99
N ASP A 163 -1.90 13.25 -10.82
CA ASP A 163 -2.93 12.65 -11.66
C ASP A 163 -4.29 13.30 -11.34
N PRO A 164 -5.09 13.74 -12.32
CA PRO A 164 -6.43 14.27 -12.05
C PRO A 164 -7.36 13.24 -11.37
N ASN A 165 -7.09 11.94 -11.50
CA ASN A 165 -7.84 10.85 -10.87
C ASN A 165 -7.09 10.26 -9.66
N TYR A 166 -6.24 11.04 -8.97
CA TYR A 166 -5.48 10.54 -7.83
C TYR A 166 -6.36 10.02 -6.68
N ILE A 167 -7.61 10.49 -6.58
CA ILE A 167 -8.58 10.00 -5.59
C ILE A 167 -8.94 8.54 -5.86
N ASP A 168 -9.29 8.18 -7.10
CA ASP A 168 -9.61 6.80 -7.45
C ASP A 168 -8.41 5.87 -7.20
N LEU A 169 -7.20 6.34 -7.56
CA LEU A 169 -5.95 5.60 -7.29
C LEU A 169 -5.67 5.43 -5.79
N LEU A 170 -6.03 6.43 -4.99
CA LEU A 170 -5.92 6.39 -3.55
C LEU A 170 -6.90 5.35 -2.98
N GLU A 171 -8.16 5.41 -3.38
CA GLU A 171 -9.20 4.47 -2.96
C GLU A 171 -8.85 3.02 -3.31
N ASP A 172 -8.38 2.76 -4.54
CA ASP A 172 -7.91 1.43 -4.96
C ASP A 172 -6.82 0.89 -4.03
N ASN A 173 -5.81 1.72 -3.71
CA ASN A 173 -4.73 1.32 -2.81
C ASN A 173 -5.23 1.10 -1.38
N LEU A 174 -6.14 1.94 -0.88
CA LEU A 174 -6.75 1.76 0.44
C LEU A 174 -7.58 0.47 0.52
N ASP A 175 -8.28 0.12 -0.55
CA ASP A 175 -9.05 -1.12 -0.64
C ASP A 175 -8.17 -2.36 -0.64
N ILE A 176 -7.01 -2.31 -1.30
CA ILE A 176 -6.00 -3.38 -1.21
C ILE A 176 -5.45 -3.48 0.22
N LEU A 177 -5.11 -2.35 0.85
CA LEU A 177 -4.60 -2.29 2.23
C LEU A 177 -5.61 -2.82 3.26
N LYS A 178 -6.92 -2.79 2.98
CA LYS A 178 -7.98 -3.39 3.82
C LYS A 178 -8.07 -4.91 3.67
N GLN A 179 -7.60 -5.47 2.56
CA GLN A 179 -7.78 -6.88 2.20
C GLN A 179 -6.60 -7.78 2.61
N PHE A 180 -5.39 -7.22 2.70
CA PHE A 180 -4.18 -7.99 2.91
C PHE A 180 -3.34 -7.44 4.05
N ASP A 181 -2.81 -8.36 4.86
CA ASP A 181 -1.84 -8.03 5.91
C ASP A 181 -0.50 -7.65 5.27
N TRP A 182 0.29 -6.81 5.96
CA TRP A 182 1.61 -6.42 5.49
C TRP A 182 2.70 -7.39 5.97
N GLU A 183 3.67 -7.68 5.11
CA GLU A 183 4.82 -8.56 5.42
C GLU A 183 6.08 -7.77 5.72
N THR A 184 6.33 -6.70 4.96
CA THR A 184 7.53 -5.88 5.10
C THR A 184 7.24 -4.45 4.71
N ILE A 185 7.71 -3.51 5.51
CA ILE A 185 7.69 -2.08 5.19
C ILE A 185 9.13 -1.64 4.95
N ARG A 186 9.43 -1.13 3.77
CA ARG A 186 10.68 -0.41 3.51
C ARG A 186 10.43 1.07 3.75
N LEU A 187 11.14 1.65 4.70
CA LEU A 187 11.14 3.10 4.94
C LEU A 187 12.46 3.68 4.41
N GLN A 188 12.37 4.62 3.48
CA GLN A 188 13.50 5.28 2.83
C GLN A 188 13.56 6.75 3.25
N GLY A 189 14.59 7.11 4.00
CA GLY A 189 14.95 8.51 4.27
C GLY A 189 15.89 9.05 3.21
N THR A 190 16.46 10.23 3.47
CA THR A 190 17.39 10.90 2.55
C THR A 190 18.74 10.18 2.41
N GLU A 191 19.19 9.49 3.46
CA GLU A 191 20.51 8.82 3.45
C GLU A 191 20.40 7.30 3.43
N TYR A 192 19.50 6.75 4.23
CA TYR A 192 19.40 5.31 4.44
C TYR A 192 17.99 4.80 4.20
N TYR A 193 17.89 3.48 4.02
CA TYR A 193 16.63 2.77 4.13
C TYR A 193 16.71 1.71 5.21
N THR A 194 15.55 1.32 5.71
CA THR A 194 15.43 0.17 6.59
C THR A 194 14.22 -0.66 6.21
N ASP A 195 14.36 -1.98 6.36
CA ASP A 195 13.27 -2.93 6.20
C ASP A 195 12.73 -3.28 7.59
N ILE A 196 11.43 -3.10 7.75
CA ILE A 196 10.68 -3.34 8.97
C ILE A 196 9.83 -4.59 8.79
N ILE A 197 9.83 -5.45 9.80
CA ILE A 197 8.94 -6.62 9.92
C ILE A 197 7.97 -6.44 11.09
N PRO A 198 6.84 -7.17 11.12
CA PRO A 198 5.88 -7.07 12.21
C PRO A 198 6.52 -7.42 13.56
N ASN A 199 6.20 -6.65 14.61
CA ASN A 199 6.77 -6.83 15.94
C ASN A 199 5.73 -7.35 16.93
N VAL A 200 5.52 -8.66 16.94
CA VAL A 200 4.54 -9.32 17.82
C VAL A 200 4.94 -9.14 19.28
N SER A 201 3.99 -8.74 20.12
CA SER A 201 4.18 -8.59 21.56
C SER A 201 2.90 -8.92 22.32
N ARG A 202 2.99 -9.03 23.66
CA ARG A 202 1.79 -9.23 24.51
C ARG A 202 0.76 -8.11 24.40
N LYS A 203 1.18 -6.90 24.01
CA LYS A 203 0.29 -5.75 23.83
C LYS A 203 -0.27 -5.65 22.42
N MET A 204 0.30 -6.40 21.47
CA MET A 204 -0.02 -6.32 20.05
C MET A 204 0.28 -7.67 19.40
N GLU A 205 -0.74 -8.52 19.37
CA GLU A 205 -0.62 -9.89 18.87
C GLU A 205 -0.57 -9.95 17.34
N LYS A 206 -1.19 -8.96 16.66
CA LYS A 206 -1.34 -8.93 15.19
C LYS A 206 -0.87 -7.61 14.55
N PRO A 207 0.40 -7.22 14.73
CA PRO A 207 0.97 -6.00 14.14
C PRO A 207 0.86 -5.95 12.62
N GLU A 208 0.89 -7.10 11.94
CA GLU A 208 0.72 -7.26 10.48
C GLU A 208 -0.63 -6.74 9.96
N GLN A 209 -1.60 -6.52 10.86
CA GLN A 209 -2.92 -5.99 10.54
C GLN A 209 -3.02 -4.46 10.67
N PHE A 210 -1.92 -3.75 10.93
CA PHE A 210 -1.88 -2.31 11.19
C PHE A 210 -2.78 -1.50 10.23
N PHE A 211 -2.55 -1.61 8.91
CA PHE A 211 -3.30 -0.86 7.91
C PHE A 211 -4.80 -1.19 7.93
N ARG A 212 -5.14 -2.48 7.92
CA ARG A 212 -6.53 -2.96 7.94
C ARG A 212 -7.27 -2.47 9.17
N GLN A 213 -6.66 -2.65 10.34
CA GLN A 213 -7.23 -2.27 11.64
C GLN A 213 -7.52 -0.76 11.69
N HIS A 214 -6.58 0.06 11.22
CA HIS A 214 -6.74 1.51 11.21
C HIS A 214 -7.79 1.98 10.20
N LEU A 215 -7.79 1.41 8.99
CA LEU A 215 -8.74 1.74 7.93
C LEU A 215 -10.17 1.33 8.31
N ILE A 216 -10.38 0.11 8.79
CA ILE A 216 -11.69 -0.39 9.22
C ILE A 216 -12.24 0.44 10.39
N SER A 217 -11.38 0.81 11.35
CA SER A 217 -11.81 1.67 12.46
C SER A 217 -12.19 3.07 12.01
N ALA A 218 -11.50 3.64 11.01
CA ALA A 218 -11.85 4.94 10.44
C ALA A 218 -13.14 4.89 9.61
N ASP A 219 -13.37 3.83 8.82
CA ASP A 219 -14.55 3.66 7.98
C ASP A 219 -15.85 3.50 8.79
N LYS A 220 -15.75 3.09 10.07
CA LYS A 220 -16.90 2.98 11.00
C LYS A 220 -17.34 4.33 11.60
N LYS A 221 -16.66 5.43 11.31
CA LYS A 221 -16.88 6.75 11.93
C LYS A 221 -17.48 7.75 10.97
#